data_AF-A0A163XZQ8-F1
#
_entry.id   AF-A0A163XZQ8-F1
#
_cell.length_a   1.000
_cell.length_b   1.000
_cell.length_c   1.000
_cell.angle_alpha   90.00
_cell.angle_beta   90.00
_cell.angle_gamma   90.00
#
_symmetry.space_group_name_H-M   'P 1'
#
loop_
_entity.id
_entity.type
_entity.pdbx_description
1 polymer ?
#
loop_
_entity_poly.entity_id
_entity_poly.type
_entity_poly.pdbx_seq_one_letter_code
_entity_poly.pdbx_strand_id
1 'polypeptide(L)'
;MSAHWLRTFSSAIAGTLAFSLSSCSSLKAPNTLFITFGVNDNNIKNDKSQVELFIETNTAAFQRSNPETRIIYIIYPLSKIVEQISLDSKLNLGPDLIIVSGISGIRPPELQTDNLISILPDKKYFDAIYNYQIQSTAKENGDYTFAPWIVSTQLACFNNTKIKKSPNTIQELEELSASGYKVGLDSRPGNLIWSAGTQGAITELSSIGRQFGGDEQRYPAIRGWLEWLRRAALYQNIYFEPEDLLFEDLKNDKLDWITCKSYQIGNLREKMGNTLSIAALPNGSKAKAAPVIETYGFALGKNSSPSQRRMALKFIKTNVNTIAQRKFQLSNTGFLAANQNVSIPPKSSKELNALNTALNEQNKFYSKEWPGIYSWFVALGSKQLISTFSELLDGYLSVNEAFKIITSTTD
;
A
#
# COMPACT_ATOMS: atom_id res chain seq x y z
N MET A 1 50.81 -29.76 2.25
CA MET A 1 51.40 -31.07 1.91
C MET A 1 50.23 -32.05 1.87
N SER A 2 49.73 -32.44 0.68
CA SER A 2 50.18 -33.63 -0.08
C SER A 2 50.18 -34.86 0.85
N ALA A 3 49.43 -35.94 0.65
CA ALA A 3 49.10 -36.63 -0.59
C ALA A 3 48.28 -37.91 -0.28
N HIS A 4 47.55 -38.42 -1.29
CA HIS A 4 47.42 -39.84 -1.70
C HIS A 4 46.95 -40.91 -0.68
N TRP A 5 46.17 -41.96 -0.99
CA TRP A 5 45.45 -42.42 -2.18
C TRP A 5 44.61 -43.65 -1.78
N LEU A 6 43.68 -43.99 -2.65
CA LEU A 6 42.85 -45.19 -2.72
C LEU A 6 43.61 -46.53 -2.82
N ARG A 7 42.96 -47.60 -2.35
CA ARG A 7 42.86 -48.98 -2.92
C ARG A 7 42.10 -49.85 -1.88
N THR A 8 41.08 -50.67 -2.17
CA THR A 8 40.82 -51.59 -3.30
C THR A 8 39.33 -51.99 -3.40
N PHE A 9 38.86 -52.22 -4.64
CA PHE A 9 37.76 -53.13 -5.06
C PHE A 9 38.00 -54.57 -4.51
N SER A 10 37.08 -55.55 -4.37
CA SER A 10 35.69 -55.82 -4.77
C SER A 10 35.32 -57.21 -4.21
N SER A 11 34.06 -57.46 -3.84
CA SER A 11 33.28 -58.60 -4.34
C SER A 11 31.92 -58.71 -3.63
N ALA A 12 30.92 -58.99 -4.45
CA ALA A 12 29.51 -59.06 -4.14
C ALA A 12 29.15 -60.20 -3.19
N ILE A 13 28.23 -59.92 -2.26
CA ILE A 13 27.22 -60.89 -1.85
C ILE A 13 25.88 -60.31 -2.26
N ALA A 14 25.27 -60.96 -3.24
CA ALA A 14 23.89 -60.78 -3.64
C ALA A 14 22.98 -61.17 -2.46
N GLY A 15 22.53 -60.17 -1.72
CA GLY A 15 21.41 -60.28 -0.78
C GLY A 15 20.22 -59.56 -1.40
N THR A 16 19.27 -60.34 -1.92
CA THR A 16 18.00 -59.87 -2.48
C THR A 16 17.19 -59.20 -1.37
N LEU A 17 17.31 -57.88 -1.22
CA LEU A 17 16.37 -57.07 -0.46
C LEU A 17 15.11 -56.91 -1.30
N ALA A 18 14.22 -57.89 -1.18
CA ALA A 18 12.81 -57.72 -1.51
C ALA A 18 12.21 -56.74 -0.50
N PHE A 19 12.41 -55.44 -0.73
CA PHE A 19 11.59 -54.42 -0.10
C PHE A 19 10.18 -54.54 -0.69
N SER A 20 9.27 -55.04 0.13
CA SER A 20 7.84 -54.96 -0.05
C SER A 20 7.42 -53.50 -0.28
N LEU A 21 7.29 -53.11 -1.55
CA LEU A 21 6.59 -51.91 -2.00
C LEU A 21 5.09 -52.12 -1.80
N SER A 22 4.64 -52.10 -0.55
CA SER A 22 3.23 -52.15 -0.20
C SER A 22 2.95 -51.15 0.92
N SER A 23 3.16 -49.86 0.65
CA SER A 23 2.39 -48.75 1.22
C SER A 23 2.90 -47.41 0.67
N CYS A 24 2.57 -47.11 -0.59
CA CYS A 24 2.74 -45.76 -1.16
C CYS A 24 1.51 -45.33 -1.97
N SER A 25 0.32 -45.78 -1.54
CA SER A 25 -0.95 -45.47 -2.20
C SER A 25 -1.81 -44.44 -1.44
N SER A 26 -1.28 -43.77 -0.40
CA SER A 26 -2.03 -42.70 0.28
C SER A 26 -1.23 -41.48 0.76
N LEU A 27 0.06 -41.36 0.43
CA LEU A 27 0.79 -40.09 0.63
C LEU A 27 0.40 -39.12 -0.49
N LYS A 28 -0.78 -38.49 -0.35
CA LYS A 28 -1.06 -37.25 -1.09
C LYS A 28 0.06 -36.28 -0.73
N ALA A 29 0.87 -35.90 -1.72
CA ALA A 29 1.83 -34.81 -1.54
C ALA A 29 1.11 -33.63 -0.88
N PRO A 30 1.68 -32.99 0.16
CA PRO A 30 1.01 -31.91 0.86
C PRO A 30 0.65 -30.82 -0.14
N ASN A 31 -0.61 -30.37 -0.11
CA ASN A 31 -1.07 -29.24 -0.92
C ASN A 31 -0.24 -28.03 -0.50
N THR A 32 0.73 -27.65 -1.31
CA THR A 32 1.64 -26.54 -0.98
C THR A 32 1.21 -25.30 -1.75
N LEU A 33 1.07 -24.19 -1.04
CA LEU A 33 0.73 -22.89 -1.61
C LEU A 33 1.95 -21.96 -1.48
N PHE A 34 2.49 -21.52 -2.61
CA PHE A 34 3.60 -20.58 -2.65
C PHE A 34 3.06 -19.15 -2.72
N ILE A 35 3.34 -18.35 -1.69
CA ILE A 35 2.91 -16.95 -1.60
C ILE A 35 4.13 -16.05 -1.68
N THR A 36 4.20 -15.21 -2.70
CA THR A 36 5.29 -14.26 -2.88
C THR A 36 4.91 -12.86 -2.41
N PHE A 37 5.83 -12.16 -1.75
CA PHE A 37 5.71 -10.75 -1.45
C PHE A 37 7.07 -10.04 -1.47
N GLY A 38 7.04 -8.72 -1.61
CA GLY A 38 8.22 -7.87 -1.63
C GLY A 38 8.49 -7.22 -0.28
N VAL A 39 9.77 -7.02 0.03
CA VAL A 39 10.23 -6.26 1.21
C VAL A 39 11.20 -5.16 0.79
N ASN A 40 11.39 -4.16 1.65
CA ASN A 40 12.32 -3.08 1.38
C ASN A 40 13.74 -3.63 1.25
N ASP A 41 14.42 -3.23 0.17
CA ASP A 41 15.78 -3.62 -0.18
C ASP A 41 16.79 -3.40 0.96
N ASN A 42 16.59 -2.36 1.77
CA ASN A 42 17.53 -1.95 2.80
C ASN A 42 17.37 -2.71 4.14
N ASN A 43 16.28 -3.45 4.35
CA ASN A 43 15.97 -4.07 5.65
C ASN A 43 15.32 -5.46 5.53
N ILE A 44 15.64 -6.19 4.46
CA ILE A 44 15.03 -7.48 4.07
C ILE A 44 14.86 -8.45 5.24
N LYS A 45 15.89 -8.62 6.09
CA LYS A 45 15.86 -9.63 7.17
C LYS A 45 14.83 -9.31 8.25
N ASN A 46 14.74 -8.06 8.69
CA ASN A 46 13.79 -7.65 9.74
C ASN A 46 12.37 -7.55 9.17
N ASP A 47 12.25 -6.99 7.96
CA ASP A 47 10.95 -6.84 7.28
C ASP A 47 10.34 -8.20 6.95
N LYS A 48 11.15 -9.19 6.57
CA LYS A 48 10.72 -10.57 6.31
C LYS A 48 9.88 -11.13 7.45
N SER A 49 10.46 -11.22 8.65
CA SER A 49 9.79 -11.89 9.77
C SER A 49 8.53 -11.15 10.21
N GLN A 50 8.52 -9.82 10.12
CA GLN A 50 7.36 -9.02 10.46
C GLN A 50 6.21 -9.20 9.46
N VAL A 51 6.52 -9.19 8.15
CA VAL A 51 5.50 -9.36 7.12
C VAL A 51 4.97 -10.80 7.08
N GLU A 52 5.83 -11.82 7.23
CA GLU A 52 5.38 -13.23 7.35
C GLU A 52 4.41 -13.38 8.54
N LEU A 53 4.81 -12.92 9.73
CA LEU A 53 3.97 -12.98 10.93
C LEU A 53 2.64 -12.24 10.74
N PHE A 54 2.67 -11.07 10.09
CA PHE A 54 1.47 -10.31 9.77
C PHE A 54 0.54 -11.12 8.86
N ILE A 55 1.04 -11.73 7.79
CA ILE A 55 0.21 -12.52 6.88
C ILE A 55 -0.34 -13.74 7.60
N GLU A 56 0.49 -14.49 8.32
CA GLU A 56 0.07 -15.70 9.04
C GLU A 56 -1.03 -15.40 10.06
N THR A 57 -0.82 -14.38 10.90
CA THR A 57 -1.79 -13.97 11.92
C THR A 57 -3.13 -13.59 11.30
N ASN A 58 -3.09 -12.81 10.21
CA ASN A 58 -4.29 -12.24 9.60
C ASN A 58 -4.95 -13.17 8.56
N THR A 59 -4.32 -14.30 8.23
CA THR A 59 -4.89 -15.31 7.33
C THR A 59 -5.18 -16.65 8.00
N ALA A 60 -4.92 -16.78 9.32
CA ALA A 60 -5.09 -18.00 10.12
C ALA A 60 -6.46 -18.69 10.03
N ALA A 61 -7.52 -18.01 9.57
CA ALA A 61 -8.81 -18.64 9.28
C ALA A 61 -8.70 -19.70 8.16
N PHE A 62 -7.85 -19.44 7.16
CA PHE A 62 -7.57 -20.38 6.08
C PHE A 62 -6.84 -21.62 6.59
N GLN A 63 -5.73 -21.47 7.32
CA GLN A 63 -4.96 -22.60 7.85
C GLN A 63 -5.82 -23.46 8.78
N ARG A 64 -6.66 -22.87 9.62
CA ARG A 64 -7.60 -23.63 10.48
C ARG A 64 -8.60 -24.48 9.69
N SER A 65 -8.99 -24.03 8.51
CA SER A 65 -9.99 -24.71 7.66
C SER A 65 -9.34 -25.63 6.61
N ASN A 66 -8.01 -25.61 6.50
CA ASN A 66 -7.20 -26.38 5.54
C ASN A 66 -5.87 -26.80 6.20
N PRO A 67 -5.88 -27.51 7.34
CA PRO A 67 -4.67 -27.82 8.10
C PRO A 67 -3.65 -28.67 7.33
N GLU A 68 -4.09 -29.37 6.28
CA GLU A 68 -3.25 -30.14 5.37
C GLU A 68 -2.52 -29.29 4.32
N THR A 69 -2.86 -28.00 4.20
CA THR A 69 -2.22 -27.10 3.25
C THR A 69 -0.97 -26.48 3.87
N ARG A 70 0.19 -26.74 3.27
CA ARG A 70 1.44 -26.09 3.64
C ARG A 70 1.55 -24.75 2.92
N ILE A 71 1.79 -23.67 3.64
CA ILE A 71 2.09 -22.37 3.05
C ILE A 71 3.59 -22.15 3.07
N ILE A 72 4.14 -21.71 1.94
CA ILE A 72 5.55 -21.33 1.80
C ILE A 72 5.60 -19.88 1.32
N TYR A 73 6.24 -19.04 2.11
CA TYR A 73 6.48 -17.65 1.77
C TYR A 73 7.78 -17.50 0.99
N ILE A 74 7.71 -16.85 -0.17
CA ILE A 74 8.86 -16.50 -1.01
C ILE A 74 9.01 -14.98 -0.98
N ILE A 75 10.22 -14.50 -0.69
CA ILE A 75 10.45 -13.08 -0.43
C ILE A 75 11.54 -12.59 -1.34
N TYR A 76 11.25 -11.49 -2.03
CA TYR A 76 12.21 -10.80 -2.87
C TYR A 76 12.37 -9.34 -2.43
N PRO A 77 13.54 -8.73 -2.67
CA PRO A 77 13.66 -7.27 -2.65
C PRO A 77 12.64 -6.67 -3.60
N LEU A 78 11.98 -5.58 -3.20
CA LEU A 78 10.96 -4.92 -4.02
C LEU A 78 11.51 -4.50 -5.38
N SER A 79 12.77 -4.07 -5.47
CA SER A 79 13.38 -3.69 -6.76
C SER A 79 13.62 -4.87 -7.71
N LYS A 80 13.60 -6.10 -7.20
CA LYS A 80 13.95 -7.33 -7.94
C LYS A 80 12.79 -8.30 -8.13
N ILE A 81 11.65 -8.05 -7.49
CA ILE A 81 10.56 -9.03 -7.41
C ILE A 81 9.96 -9.41 -8.77
N VAL A 82 9.73 -8.46 -9.67
CA VAL A 82 9.18 -8.75 -11.01
C VAL A 82 10.17 -9.57 -11.83
N GLU A 83 11.46 -9.20 -11.80
CA GLU A 83 12.55 -9.94 -12.45
C GLU A 83 12.64 -11.38 -11.92
N GLN A 84 12.61 -11.56 -10.59
CA GLN A 84 12.71 -12.88 -9.96
C GLN A 84 11.49 -13.76 -10.26
N ILE A 85 10.27 -13.22 -10.15
CA ILE A 85 9.05 -13.96 -10.50
C ILE A 85 9.09 -14.37 -11.98
N SER A 86 9.61 -13.53 -12.87
CA SER A 86 9.78 -13.87 -14.29
C SER A 86 10.76 -15.02 -14.51
N LEU A 87 11.91 -15.01 -13.82
CA LEU A 87 12.89 -16.10 -13.87
C LEU A 87 12.32 -17.42 -13.35
N ASP A 88 11.64 -17.39 -12.20
CA ASP A 88 10.99 -18.59 -11.63
C ASP A 88 9.89 -19.11 -12.56
N SER A 89 9.10 -18.23 -13.16
CA SER A 89 8.00 -18.58 -14.06
C SER A 89 8.49 -19.28 -15.33
N LYS A 90 9.68 -18.91 -15.85
CA LYS A 90 10.33 -19.61 -16.98
C LYS A 90 10.70 -21.06 -16.64
N LEU A 91 10.90 -21.36 -15.35
CA LEU A 91 11.19 -22.71 -14.84
C LEU A 91 9.94 -23.45 -14.36
N ASN A 92 8.73 -22.88 -14.55
CA ASN A 92 7.48 -23.36 -13.96
C ASN A 92 7.49 -23.42 -12.42
N LEU A 93 8.29 -22.56 -11.78
CA LEU A 93 8.41 -22.40 -10.33
C LEU A 93 7.81 -21.08 -9.84
N GLY A 94 7.06 -20.38 -10.70
CA GLY A 94 6.36 -19.15 -10.34
C GLY A 94 5.37 -19.35 -9.18
N PRO A 95 5.05 -18.29 -8.43
CA PRO A 95 4.21 -18.40 -7.25
C PRO A 95 2.75 -18.71 -7.55
N ASP A 96 2.03 -19.18 -6.54
CA ASP A 96 0.59 -19.40 -6.63
C ASP A 96 -0.20 -18.11 -6.36
N LEU A 97 0.28 -17.35 -5.39
CA LEU A 97 -0.26 -16.05 -5.00
C LEU A 97 0.86 -15.03 -4.92
N ILE A 98 0.56 -13.80 -5.30
CA ILE A 98 1.44 -12.65 -5.10
C ILE A 98 0.67 -11.63 -4.26
N ILE A 99 1.26 -11.16 -3.17
CA ILE A 99 0.72 -10.02 -2.42
C ILE A 99 1.11 -8.76 -3.18
N VAL A 100 0.10 -8.10 -3.72
CA VAL A 100 0.24 -6.90 -4.53
C VAL A 100 -0.36 -5.71 -3.82
N SER A 101 -0.05 -4.53 -4.35
CA SER A 101 -0.53 -3.25 -3.84
C SER A 101 -0.92 -2.35 -5.01
N GLY A 102 -1.96 -1.55 -4.82
CA GLY A 102 -2.63 -0.82 -5.89
C GLY A 102 -1.84 0.38 -6.41
N ILE A 103 -1.05 1.04 -5.55
CA ILE A 103 -0.32 2.27 -5.87
C ILE A 103 1.19 2.12 -5.63
N SER A 104 1.59 1.67 -4.44
CA SER A 104 3.00 1.42 -4.08
C SER A 104 3.35 -0.07 -4.12
N GLY A 105 4.64 -0.44 -4.10
CA GLY A 105 5.07 -1.83 -4.06
C GLY A 105 4.90 -2.57 -5.38
N ILE A 106 4.49 -3.86 -5.34
CA ILE A 106 4.31 -4.68 -6.54
C ILE A 106 2.98 -4.32 -7.20
N ARG A 107 3.04 -3.70 -8.38
CA ARG A 107 1.84 -3.23 -9.07
C ARG A 107 1.31 -4.30 -10.05
N PRO A 108 0.00 -4.62 -10.01
CA PRO A 108 -0.59 -5.58 -10.94
C PRO A 108 -0.35 -5.28 -12.44
N PRO A 109 -0.41 -4.01 -12.92
CA PRO A 109 -0.14 -3.72 -14.33
C PRO A 109 1.26 -4.14 -14.80
N GLU A 110 2.28 -4.05 -13.94
CA GLU A 110 3.65 -4.50 -14.24
C GLU A 110 3.68 -6.01 -14.41
N LEU A 111 3.08 -6.74 -13.46
CA LEU A 111 2.97 -8.20 -13.52
C LEU A 111 2.15 -8.69 -14.72
N GLN A 112 1.12 -7.95 -15.13
CA GLN A 112 0.30 -8.29 -16.30
C GLN A 112 1.05 -8.10 -17.60
N THR A 113 1.81 -7.00 -17.73
CA THR A 113 2.63 -6.70 -18.91
C THR A 113 3.60 -7.85 -19.18
N ASP A 114 4.17 -8.43 -18.12
CA ASP A 114 5.08 -9.58 -18.20
C ASP A 114 4.37 -10.95 -18.15
N ASN A 115 3.03 -10.97 -18.19
CA ASN A 115 2.19 -12.18 -18.15
C ASN A 115 2.46 -13.09 -16.94
N LEU A 116 2.81 -12.50 -15.79
CA LEU A 116 3.16 -13.19 -14.54
C LEU A 116 1.94 -13.48 -13.65
N ILE A 117 0.80 -12.84 -13.91
CA ILE A 117 -0.46 -13.07 -13.19
C ILE A 117 -1.61 -13.49 -14.11
N SER A 118 -2.63 -14.10 -13.51
CA SER A 118 -3.89 -14.45 -14.14
C SER A 118 -5.01 -13.54 -13.63
N ILE A 119 -5.98 -13.25 -14.51
CA ILE A 119 -7.24 -12.62 -14.11
C ILE A 119 -7.95 -13.49 -13.08
N LEU A 120 -8.52 -12.84 -12.06
CA LEU A 120 -9.32 -13.53 -11.06
C LEU A 120 -10.65 -14.01 -11.65
N PRO A 121 -10.99 -15.30 -11.53
CA PRO A 121 -12.30 -15.80 -11.90
C PRO A 121 -13.36 -15.34 -10.90
N ASP A 122 -14.64 -15.47 -11.26
CA ASP A 122 -15.78 -15.14 -10.40
C ASP A 122 -15.94 -13.64 -10.10
N LYS A 123 -15.88 -12.83 -11.16
CA LYS A 123 -16.14 -11.38 -11.13
C LYS A 123 -17.43 -11.02 -10.38
N LYS A 124 -18.50 -11.84 -10.50
CA LYS A 124 -19.77 -11.60 -9.81
C LYS A 124 -19.63 -11.62 -8.29
N TYR A 125 -18.86 -12.56 -7.74
CA TYR A 125 -18.58 -12.59 -6.31
C TYR A 125 -17.86 -11.31 -5.85
N PHE A 126 -16.80 -10.90 -6.56
CA PHE A 126 -16.02 -9.72 -6.21
C PHE A 126 -16.81 -8.42 -6.37
N ASP A 127 -17.63 -8.30 -7.41
CA ASP A 127 -18.54 -7.16 -7.64
C ASP A 127 -19.55 -7.01 -6.49
N ALA A 128 -19.95 -8.11 -5.84
CA ALA A 128 -20.88 -8.07 -4.70
C ALA A 128 -20.22 -7.62 -3.38
N ILE A 129 -18.91 -7.83 -3.21
CA ILE A 129 -18.22 -7.55 -1.93
C ILE A 129 -17.38 -6.27 -1.94
N TYR A 130 -17.07 -5.70 -3.10
CA TYR A 130 -16.30 -4.45 -3.19
C TYR A 130 -17.16 -3.30 -3.69
N ASN A 131 -16.98 -2.11 -3.10
CA ASN A 131 -17.58 -0.88 -3.60
C ASN A 131 -16.78 -0.33 -4.80
N TYR A 132 -17.33 0.65 -5.52
CA TYR A 132 -16.69 1.24 -6.71
C TYR A 132 -15.25 1.71 -6.49
N GLN A 133 -14.97 2.38 -5.37
CA GLN A 133 -13.64 2.90 -5.03
C GLN A 133 -12.60 1.78 -4.86
N ILE A 134 -12.97 0.67 -4.23
CA ILE A 134 -12.08 -0.49 -4.10
C ILE A 134 -11.94 -1.20 -5.45
N GLN A 135 -13.02 -1.33 -6.21
CA GLN A 135 -12.98 -1.92 -7.55
C GLN A 135 -12.07 -1.16 -8.51
N SER A 136 -12.06 0.17 -8.47
CA SER A 136 -11.22 0.98 -9.36
C SER A 136 -9.72 0.81 -9.12
N THR A 137 -9.31 0.37 -7.93
CA THR A 137 -7.91 0.05 -7.64
C THR A 137 -7.51 -1.36 -8.08
N ALA A 138 -8.50 -2.25 -8.28
CA ALA A 138 -8.30 -3.68 -8.45
C ALA A 138 -8.58 -4.20 -9.86
N LYS A 139 -9.26 -3.39 -10.68
CA LYS A 139 -9.65 -3.75 -12.04
C LYS A 139 -8.75 -3.10 -13.07
N GLU A 140 -8.37 -3.87 -14.08
CA GLU A 140 -7.79 -3.40 -15.33
C GLU A 140 -8.70 -3.87 -16.46
N ASN A 141 -9.09 -2.97 -17.37
CA ASN A 141 -10.03 -3.28 -18.47
C ASN A 141 -11.35 -3.96 -18.03
N GLY A 142 -11.80 -3.68 -16.80
CA GLY A 142 -13.03 -4.23 -16.22
C GLY A 142 -12.88 -5.58 -15.49
N ASP A 143 -11.70 -6.19 -15.53
CA ASP A 143 -11.39 -7.47 -14.92
C ASP A 143 -10.52 -7.32 -13.68
N TYR A 144 -10.77 -8.15 -12.65
CA TYR A 144 -9.98 -8.12 -11.42
C TYR A 144 -8.60 -8.73 -11.64
N THR A 145 -7.56 -7.94 -11.41
CA THR A 145 -6.16 -8.36 -11.51
C THR A 145 -5.63 -8.87 -10.16
N PHE A 146 -6.29 -8.44 -9.07
CA PHE A 146 -6.10 -8.96 -7.73
C PHE A 146 -7.38 -8.79 -6.89
N ALA A 147 -7.42 -9.47 -5.74
CA ALA A 147 -8.52 -9.41 -4.80
C ALA A 147 -8.12 -8.54 -3.62
N PRO A 148 -8.67 -7.32 -3.49
CA PRO A 148 -8.45 -6.43 -2.35
C PRO A 148 -8.69 -7.11 -1.01
N TRP A 149 -7.69 -7.06 -0.15
CA TRP A 149 -7.72 -7.66 1.17
C TRP A 149 -7.82 -6.57 2.23
N ILE A 150 -6.95 -5.57 2.20
CA ILE A 150 -6.87 -4.55 3.26
C ILE A 150 -6.57 -3.19 2.64
N VAL A 151 -7.04 -2.14 3.30
CA VAL A 151 -6.90 -0.75 2.85
C VAL A 151 -6.17 0.04 3.92
N SER A 152 -5.13 0.77 3.51
CA SER A 152 -4.46 1.79 4.30
C SER A 152 -4.79 3.17 3.74
N THR A 153 -4.74 4.20 4.57
CA THR A 153 -5.00 5.59 4.14
C THR A 153 -4.10 6.58 4.87
N GLN A 154 -4.08 7.84 4.42
CA GLN A 154 -3.38 8.92 5.10
C GLN A 154 -4.23 9.51 6.23
N LEU A 155 -3.55 9.88 7.31
CA LEU A 155 -4.13 10.41 8.54
C LEU A 155 -3.21 11.50 9.12
N ALA A 156 -3.70 12.16 10.15
CA ALA A 156 -2.90 12.98 11.04
C ALA A 156 -2.51 12.16 12.28
N CYS A 157 -1.23 12.17 12.64
CA CYS A 157 -0.70 11.57 13.87
C CYS A 157 -0.06 12.67 14.73
N PHE A 158 -0.34 12.72 16.02
CA PHE A 158 0.14 13.80 16.88
C PHE A 158 0.32 13.39 18.35
N ASN A 159 1.18 14.13 19.04
CA ASN A 159 1.37 13.99 20.48
C ASN A 159 0.24 14.71 21.24
N ASN A 160 -0.62 13.93 21.89
CA ASN A 160 -1.82 14.42 22.57
C ASN A 160 -1.56 15.04 23.96
N THR A 161 -0.34 14.92 24.48
CA THR A 161 0.06 15.66 25.68
C THR A 161 0.20 17.14 25.34
N LYS A 162 0.68 17.45 24.12
CA LYS A 162 0.87 18.79 23.57
C LYS A 162 -0.36 19.31 22.81
N ILE A 163 -0.85 18.56 21.82
CA ILE A 163 -1.98 18.96 20.98
C ILE A 163 -3.24 18.24 21.42
N LYS A 164 -4.20 18.94 22.03
CA LYS A 164 -5.44 18.29 22.54
C LYS A 164 -6.42 17.90 21.45
N LYS A 165 -6.45 18.65 20.35
CA LYS A 165 -7.34 18.43 19.21
C LYS A 165 -6.58 18.71 17.92
N SER A 166 -6.58 17.76 16.99
CA SER A 166 -6.00 17.98 15.66
C SER A 166 -6.78 19.08 14.91
N PRO A 167 -6.08 19.89 14.09
CA PRO A 167 -6.72 20.77 13.12
C PRO A 167 -7.72 20.03 12.24
N ASN A 168 -8.88 20.65 12.03
CA ASN A 168 -9.94 20.15 11.15
C ASN A 168 -9.92 20.87 9.79
N THR A 169 -9.27 22.02 9.72
CA THR A 169 -9.07 22.82 8.50
C THR A 169 -7.61 23.14 8.29
N ILE A 170 -7.23 23.45 7.05
CA ILE A 170 -5.84 23.80 6.73
C ILE A 170 -5.44 25.15 7.33
N GLN A 171 -6.41 26.05 7.54
CA GLN A 171 -6.21 27.29 8.30
C GLN A 171 -5.91 26.99 9.78
N GLU A 172 -6.64 26.07 10.41
CA GLU A 172 -6.34 25.63 11.77
C GLU A 172 -4.94 24.98 11.87
N LEU A 173 -4.45 24.33 10.81
CA LEU A 173 -3.10 23.77 10.76
C LEU A 173 -2.03 24.87 10.69
N GLU A 174 -2.28 25.91 9.89
CA GLU A 174 -1.41 27.09 9.81
C GLU A 174 -1.39 27.84 11.16
N GLU A 175 -2.54 28.03 11.80
CA GLU A 175 -2.66 28.63 13.14
C GLU A 175 -1.94 27.81 14.21
N LEU A 176 -2.04 26.48 14.14
CA LEU A 176 -1.32 25.57 15.03
C LEU A 176 0.20 25.77 14.88
N SER A 177 0.70 25.84 13.64
CA SER A 177 2.11 26.12 13.35
C SER A 177 2.54 27.51 13.83
N ALA A 178 1.74 28.54 13.56
CA ALA A 178 1.99 29.91 14.00
C ALA A 178 2.00 30.04 15.53
N SER A 179 1.32 29.15 16.24
CA SER A 179 1.31 29.08 17.71
C SER A 179 2.54 28.36 18.30
N GLY A 180 3.52 27.98 17.48
CA GLY A 180 4.79 27.38 17.92
C GLY A 180 4.85 25.86 17.88
N TYR A 181 3.79 25.17 17.49
CA TYR A 181 3.81 23.71 17.35
C TYR A 181 4.47 23.29 16.04
N LYS A 182 5.26 22.23 16.10
CA LYS A 182 6.03 21.74 14.96
C LYS A 182 5.21 20.75 14.14
N VAL A 183 4.93 21.13 12.89
CA VAL A 183 4.10 20.39 11.94
C VAL A 183 5.00 19.78 10.88
N GLY A 184 4.87 18.47 10.66
CA GLY A 184 5.58 17.73 9.62
C GLY A 184 4.67 17.30 8.47
N LEU A 185 5.08 17.59 7.24
CA LEU A 185 4.41 17.20 6.00
C LEU A 185 5.36 16.33 5.17
N ASP A 186 4.85 15.28 4.53
CA ASP A 186 5.68 14.46 3.63
C ASP A 186 6.18 15.31 2.47
N SER A 187 7.45 15.28 2.11
CA SER A 187 7.98 16.06 0.99
C SER A 187 7.64 15.46 -0.40
N ARG A 188 7.17 14.20 -0.46
CA ARG A 188 6.89 13.51 -1.71
C ARG A 188 5.53 13.92 -2.28
N PRO A 189 5.44 14.25 -3.58
CA PRO A 189 4.20 14.71 -4.23
C PRO A 189 3.00 13.78 -4.04
N GLY A 190 3.24 12.46 -4.17
CA GLY A 190 2.19 11.45 -4.00
C GLY A 190 1.59 11.43 -2.60
N ASN A 191 2.33 11.90 -1.60
CA ASN A 191 1.84 12.04 -0.23
C ASN A 191 1.40 13.45 0.11
N LEU A 192 1.79 14.48 -0.65
CA LEU A 192 1.28 15.86 -0.50
C LEU A 192 -0.07 16.10 -1.16
N ILE A 193 -0.46 15.24 -2.11
CA ILE A 193 -1.67 15.40 -2.93
C ILE A 193 -2.96 15.57 -2.10
N TRP A 194 -2.99 15.12 -0.84
CA TRP A 194 -4.15 15.36 0.03
C TRP A 194 -4.46 16.85 0.23
N SER A 195 -3.42 17.70 0.24
CA SER A 195 -3.54 19.16 0.36
C SER A 195 -4.04 19.81 -0.94
N ALA A 196 -3.91 19.15 -2.09
CA ALA A 196 -4.55 19.58 -3.32
C ALA A 196 -6.08 19.56 -3.16
N GLY A 197 -6.60 18.56 -2.43
CA GLY A 197 -8.02 18.45 -2.09
C GLY A 197 -8.52 19.67 -1.32
N THR A 198 -7.77 20.15 -0.33
CA THR A 198 -8.19 21.29 0.51
C THR A 198 -8.31 22.58 -0.28
N GLN A 199 -7.66 22.67 -1.43
CA GLN A 199 -7.71 23.81 -2.34
C GLN A 199 -8.65 23.58 -3.54
N GLY A 200 -9.30 22.41 -3.62
CA GLY A 200 -10.19 22.06 -4.73
C GLY A 200 -9.46 21.60 -6.00
N ALA A 201 -8.13 21.44 -5.96
CA ALA A 201 -7.29 21.17 -7.13
C ALA A 201 -7.42 19.73 -7.69
N ILE A 202 -8.01 18.79 -6.94
CA ILE A 202 -8.14 17.39 -7.37
C ILE A 202 -8.96 17.25 -8.66
N THR A 203 -10.05 18.00 -8.80
CA THR A 203 -10.86 17.94 -10.02
C THR A 203 -10.09 18.45 -11.25
N GLU A 204 -9.32 19.53 -11.09
CA GLU A 204 -8.48 20.08 -12.15
C GLU A 204 -7.34 19.13 -12.53
N LEU A 205 -6.60 18.60 -11.55
CA LEU A 205 -5.54 17.60 -11.77
C LEU A 205 -6.08 16.35 -12.46
N SER A 206 -7.26 15.88 -12.05
CA SER A 206 -7.93 14.76 -12.70
C SER A 206 -8.31 15.07 -14.15
N SER A 207 -8.71 16.31 -14.45
CA SER A 207 -9.09 16.72 -15.80
C SER A 207 -7.90 16.83 -16.75
N ILE A 208 -6.71 17.16 -16.22
CA ILE A 208 -5.46 17.07 -16.96
C ILE A 208 -5.24 15.62 -17.35
N GLY A 209 -5.23 14.68 -16.40
CA GLY A 209 -5.01 13.27 -16.71
C GLY A 209 -3.73 13.07 -17.53
N ARG A 210 -3.84 12.66 -18.80
CA ARG A 210 -2.71 12.62 -19.75
C ARG A 210 -2.67 13.78 -20.76
N GLN A 211 -3.66 14.66 -20.70
CA GLN A 211 -3.85 15.79 -21.60
C GLN A 211 -3.19 17.03 -21.00
N PHE A 212 -1.92 17.22 -21.35
CA PHE A 212 -1.16 18.38 -20.95
C PHE A 212 -1.32 19.52 -21.97
N GLY A 213 -1.16 20.77 -21.51
CA GLY A 213 -1.33 21.98 -22.34
C GLY A 213 -2.45 22.90 -21.86
N GLY A 214 -2.34 23.40 -20.62
CA GLY A 214 -3.24 24.41 -20.06
C GLY A 214 -2.54 25.75 -19.81
N ASP A 215 -3.29 26.82 -20.01
CA ASP A 215 -2.94 28.18 -19.54
C ASP A 215 -3.30 28.34 -18.05
N GLU A 216 -2.64 29.25 -17.33
CA GLU A 216 -2.84 29.54 -15.91
C GLU A 216 -4.31 29.85 -15.58
N GLN A 217 -5.04 30.48 -16.51
CA GLN A 217 -6.46 30.78 -16.36
C GLN A 217 -7.35 29.54 -16.33
N ARG A 218 -6.87 28.40 -16.85
CA ARG A 218 -7.64 27.16 -16.97
C ARG A 218 -7.69 26.35 -15.68
N TYR A 219 -6.67 26.47 -14.82
CA TYR A 219 -6.53 25.66 -13.60
C TYR A 219 -6.21 26.49 -12.34
N PRO A 220 -7.13 27.40 -11.94
CA PRO A 220 -6.90 28.28 -10.80
C PRO A 220 -6.75 27.54 -9.46
N ALA A 221 -7.39 26.38 -9.26
CA ALA A 221 -7.26 25.63 -8.02
C ALA A 221 -5.88 24.96 -7.88
N ILE A 222 -5.30 24.45 -8.98
CA ILE A 222 -3.92 23.96 -9.01
C ILE A 222 -2.96 25.09 -8.63
N ARG A 223 -3.13 26.28 -9.19
CA ARG A 223 -2.31 27.45 -8.83
C ARG A 223 -2.45 27.79 -7.36
N GLY A 224 -3.68 27.87 -6.84
CA GLY A 224 -3.93 28.11 -5.41
C GLY A 224 -3.30 27.07 -4.49
N TRP A 225 -3.23 25.80 -4.93
CA TRP A 225 -2.53 24.74 -4.22
C TRP A 225 -1.02 24.93 -4.20
N LEU A 226 -0.39 25.23 -5.33
CA LEU A 226 1.04 25.51 -5.39
C LEU A 226 1.41 26.76 -4.58
N GLU A 227 0.58 27.80 -4.62
CA GLU A 227 0.75 28.99 -3.76
C GLU A 227 0.65 28.63 -2.28
N TRP A 228 -0.27 27.73 -1.90
CA TRP A 228 -0.37 27.25 -0.53
C TRP A 228 0.88 26.47 -0.12
N LEU A 229 1.38 25.54 -0.94
CA LEU A 229 2.61 24.80 -0.65
C LEU A 229 3.80 25.75 -0.48
N ARG A 230 3.91 26.75 -1.36
CA ARG A 230 4.98 27.76 -1.27
C ARG A 230 4.90 28.57 0.01
N ARG A 231 3.70 29.01 0.41
CA ARG A 231 3.50 29.72 1.69
C ARG A 231 3.76 28.81 2.89
N ALA A 232 3.31 27.55 2.83
CA ALA A 232 3.51 26.56 3.89
C ALA A 232 5.01 26.37 4.17
N ALA A 233 5.85 26.29 3.13
CA ALA A 233 7.31 26.18 3.25
C ALA A 233 7.99 27.41 3.87
N LEU A 234 7.32 28.56 3.95
CA LEU A 234 7.84 29.77 4.59
C LEU A 234 7.51 29.87 6.08
N TYR A 235 6.63 29.00 6.61
CA TYR A 235 6.36 28.97 8.05
C TYR A 235 7.54 28.35 8.80
N GLN A 236 7.98 29.01 9.87
CA GLN A 236 9.10 28.54 10.68
C GLN A 236 8.88 27.15 11.31
N ASN A 237 7.62 26.76 11.57
CA ASN A 237 7.28 25.50 12.24
C ASN A 237 6.55 24.49 11.33
N ILE A 238 6.59 24.66 10.01
CA ILE A 238 6.17 23.62 9.05
C ILE A 238 7.43 23.05 8.40
N TYR A 239 7.60 21.74 8.48
CA TYR A 239 8.74 21.02 7.94
C TYR A 239 8.26 20.04 6.86
N PHE A 240 8.91 20.06 5.70
CA PHE A 240 8.68 19.10 4.63
C PHE A 240 9.80 18.07 4.63
N GLU A 241 9.49 16.84 5.02
CA GLU A 241 10.50 15.79 5.22
C GLU A 241 10.03 14.46 4.63
N PRO A 242 10.95 13.56 4.28
CA PRO A 242 10.63 12.15 4.03
C PRO A 242 9.83 11.52 5.17
N GLU A 243 8.88 10.63 4.83
CA GLU A 243 7.97 9.98 5.78
C GLU A 243 8.66 9.23 6.93
N ASP A 244 9.81 8.61 6.67
CA ASP A 244 10.60 7.94 7.67
C ASP A 244 11.16 8.92 8.70
N LEU A 245 11.62 10.10 8.27
CA LEU A 245 12.05 11.16 9.19
C LEU A 245 10.88 11.75 9.98
N LEU A 246 9.74 12.00 9.35
CA LEU A 246 8.53 12.47 10.06
C LEU A 246 8.13 11.50 11.18
N PHE A 247 8.17 10.21 10.88
CA PHE A 247 7.84 9.15 11.81
C PHE A 247 8.81 9.09 12.98
N GLU A 248 10.13 9.15 12.71
CA GLU A 248 11.14 9.21 13.77
C GLU A 248 11.03 10.48 14.61
N ASP A 249 10.79 11.63 14.00
CA ASP A 249 10.79 12.91 14.68
C ASP A 249 9.52 13.11 15.53
N LEU A 250 8.37 12.55 15.15
CA LEU A 250 7.20 12.49 16.04
C LEU A 250 7.47 11.61 17.28
N LYS A 251 8.06 10.43 17.09
CA LYS A 251 8.37 9.53 18.22
C LYS A 251 9.37 10.14 19.20
N ASN A 252 10.32 10.91 18.68
CA ASN A 252 11.39 11.54 19.46
C ASN A 252 11.02 12.97 19.93
N ASP A 253 9.72 13.33 19.88
CA ASP A 253 9.19 14.61 20.37
C ASP A 253 9.79 15.86 19.68
N LYS A 254 10.35 15.70 18.48
CA LYS A 254 10.87 16.78 17.64
C LYS A 254 9.79 17.39 16.75
N LEU A 255 8.77 16.63 16.39
CA LEU A 255 7.55 17.10 15.75
C LEU A 255 6.36 16.83 16.66
N ASP A 256 5.35 17.70 16.62
CA ASP A 256 4.15 17.60 17.46
C ASP A 256 2.97 17.00 16.70
N TRP A 257 2.94 17.22 15.38
CA TRP A 257 1.91 16.75 14.45
C TRP A 257 2.55 16.37 13.12
N ILE A 258 2.16 15.24 12.53
CA ILE A 258 2.61 14.83 11.19
C ILE A 258 1.47 14.29 10.34
N THR A 259 1.63 14.34 9.02
CA THR A 259 0.94 13.42 8.12
C THR A 259 1.53 12.01 8.28
N CYS A 260 0.69 11.00 8.47
CA CYS A 260 1.11 9.60 8.61
C CYS A 260 0.25 8.66 7.76
N LYS A 261 0.70 7.42 7.57
CA LYS A 261 -0.10 6.35 6.96
C LYS A 261 -0.66 5.44 8.05
N SER A 262 -1.85 4.93 7.84
CA SER A 262 -2.52 4.12 8.85
C SER A 262 -1.78 2.82 9.17
N TYR A 263 -1.05 2.22 8.22
CA TYR A 263 -0.21 1.05 8.49
C TYR A 263 0.89 1.31 9.54
N GLN A 264 1.28 2.58 9.75
CA GLN A 264 2.32 2.97 10.70
C GLN A 264 1.81 3.10 12.14
N ILE A 265 0.48 3.12 12.35
CA ILE A 265 -0.14 3.37 13.67
C ILE A 265 0.32 2.36 14.71
N GLY A 266 0.46 1.08 14.34
CA GLY A 266 0.92 0.03 15.25
C GLY A 266 2.29 0.35 15.85
N ASN A 267 3.26 0.70 15.00
CA ASN A 267 4.62 1.03 15.43
C ASN A 267 4.67 2.36 16.21
N LEU A 268 3.93 3.40 15.79
CA LEU A 268 3.81 4.62 16.61
C LEU A 268 3.27 4.31 18.00
N ARG A 269 2.27 3.44 18.10
CA ARG A 269 1.61 3.09 19.36
C ARG A 269 2.53 2.30 20.30
N GLU A 270 3.37 1.42 19.76
CA GLU A 270 4.38 0.72 20.55
C GLU A 270 5.38 1.67 21.21
N LYS A 271 5.68 2.82 20.57
CA LYS A 271 6.66 3.79 21.09
C LYS A 271 6.05 4.93 21.91
N MET A 272 4.94 5.49 21.46
CA MET A 272 4.29 6.63 22.09
C MET A 272 3.20 6.22 23.09
N GLY A 273 2.69 5.00 23.02
CA GLY A 273 1.62 4.50 23.89
C GLY A 273 0.41 5.44 23.86
N ASN A 274 -0.03 5.88 25.04
CA ASN A 274 -1.21 6.73 25.20
C ASN A 274 -0.98 8.20 24.79
N THR A 275 0.25 8.61 24.50
CA THR A 275 0.52 9.99 24.03
C THR A 275 0.23 10.15 22.54
N LEU A 276 0.13 9.06 21.78
CA LEU A 276 -0.31 9.12 20.39
C LEU A 276 -1.83 9.33 20.30
N SER A 277 -2.22 10.34 19.54
CA SER A 277 -3.57 10.44 18.99
C SER A 277 -3.54 10.50 17.48
N ILE A 278 -4.65 10.12 16.86
CA ILE A 278 -4.83 10.21 15.42
C ILE A 278 -6.13 10.91 15.06
N ALA A 279 -6.15 11.56 13.90
CA ALA A 279 -7.31 12.24 13.34
C ALA A 279 -7.31 12.11 11.81
N ALA A 280 -8.44 12.45 11.18
CA ALA A 280 -8.46 12.67 9.74
C ALA A 280 -7.61 13.90 9.37
N LEU A 281 -7.19 13.99 8.12
CA LEU A 281 -6.45 15.15 7.63
C LEU A 281 -7.33 16.41 7.61
N PRO A 282 -6.76 17.60 7.78
CA PRO A 282 -7.53 18.83 7.76
C PRO A 282 -8.14 19.09 6.38
N ASN A 283 -9.42 19.47 6.33
CA ASN A 283 -10.09 19.86 5.10
C ASN A 283 -9.72 21.30 4.69
N GLY A 284 -10.17 21.72 3.51
CA GLY A 284 -10.25 23.13 3.17
C GLY A 284 -11.53 23.77 3.71
N SER A 285 -11.64 25.09 3.55
CA SER A 285 -12.85 25.83 3.92
C SER A 285 -14.08 25.44 3.07
N LYS A 286 -13.85 25.00 1.82
CA LYS A 286 -14.90 24.65 0.84
C LYS A 286 -14.73 23.27 0.21
N ALA A 287 -13.64 22.57 0.47
CA ALA A 287 -13.27 21.30 -0.16
C ALA A 287 -12.69 20.32 0.87
N LYS A 288 -12.71 19.03 0.58
CA LYS A 288 -12.20 18.00 1.50
C LYS A 288 -10.72 17.75 1.26
N ALA A 289 -9.99 17.30 2.28
CA ALA A 289 -8.69 16.68 2.03
C ALA A 289 -8.84 15.49 1.06
N ALA A 290 -7.78 15.15 0.33
CA ALA A 290 -7.76 14.01 -0.58
C ALA A 290 -6.73 12.95 -0.14
N PRO A 291 -6.90 12.32 1.04
CA PRO A 291 -5.95 11.32 1.53
C PRO A 291 -5.83 10.18 0.53
N VAL A 292 -4.61 9.82 0.14
CA VAL A 292 -4.37 8.66 -0.73
C VAL A 292 -4.71 7.38 0.00
N ILE A 293 -5.33 6.44 -0.70
CA ILE A 293 -5.58 5.08 -0.21
C ILE A 293 -4.58 4.12 -0.86
N GLU A 294 -4.12 3.15 -0.10
CA GLU A 294 -3.35 2.04 -0.59
C GLU A 294 -4.15 0.76 -0.38
N THR A 295 -4.32 -0.03 -1.44
CA THR A 295 -5.09 -1.27 -1.38
C THR A 295 -4.16 -2.44 -1.60
N TYR A 296 -4.00 -3.27 -0.58
CA TYR A 296 -3.22 -4.50 -0.67
C TYR A 296 -4.15 -5.67 -0.94
N GLY A 297 -3.68 -6.66 -1.69
CA GLY A 297 -4.48 -7.85 -1.95
C GLY A 297 -3.70 -8.97 -2.62
N PHE A 298 -4.46 -9.94 -3.11
CA PHE A 298 -3.90 -11.19 -3.63
C PHE A 298 -4.10 -11.28 -5.14
N ALA A 299 -3.01 -11.26 -5.89
CA ALA A 299 -3.00 -11.61 -7.30
C ALA A 299 -2.73 -13.11 -7.47
N LEU A 300 -3.29 -13.70 -8.52
CA LEU A 300 -3.07 -15.09 -8.89
C LEU A 300 -1.82 -15.20 -9.77
N GLY A 301 -0.78 -15.90 -9.31
CA GLY A 301 0.39 -16.14 -10.16
C GLY A 301 0.04 -17.02 -11.37
N LYS A 302 0.79 -16.94 -12.47
CA LYS A 302 0.44 -17.59 -13.75
C LYS A 302 0.59 -19.12 -13.71
N ASN A 303 1.65 -19.63 -13.08
CA ASN A 303 2.13 -21.01 -13.26
C ASN A 303 1.58 -22.07 -12.28
N SER A 304 0.54 -21.76 -11.49
CA SER A 304 -0.07 -22.74 -10.58
C SER A 304 -0.60 -23.98 -11.29
N SER A 305 -0.32 -25.17 -10.75
CA SER A 305 -1.04 -26.39 -11.14
C SER A 305 -2.54 -26.28 -10.84
N PRO A 306 -3.42 -27.10 -11.45
CA PRO A 306 -4.86 -27.02 -11.21
C PRO A 306 -5.28 -27.18 -9.74
N SER A 307 -4.57 -28.02 -8.97
CA SER A 307 -4.83 -28.18 -7.53
C SER A 307 -4.41 -26.95 -6.74
N GLN A 308 -3.21 -26.41 -7.00
CA GLN A 308 -2.72 -25.19 -6.37
C GLN A 308 -3.61 -23.99 -6.71
N ARG A 309 -4.06 -23.87 -7.97
CA ARG A 309 -5.00 -22.82 -8.39
C ARG A 309 -6.29 -22.85 -7.60
N ARG A 310 -6.90 -24.03 -7.42
CA ARG A 310 -8.10 -24.18 -6.59
C ARG A 310 -7.84 -23.78 -5.15
N MET A 311 -6.67 -24.13 -4.60
CA MET A 311 -6.29 -23.76 -3.24
C MET A 311 -6.04 -22.26 -3.09
N ALA A 312 -5.35 -21.63 -4.05
CA ALA A 312 -5.12 -20.20 -4.10
C ALA A 312 -6.45 -19.42 -4.14
N LEU A 313 -7.41 -19.86 -4.94
CA LEU A 313 -8.75 -19.26 -4.97
C LEU A 313 -9.51 -19.44 -3.65
N LYS A 314 -9.39 -20.62 -3.02
CA LYS A 314 -9.97 -20.87 -1.69
C LYS A 314 -9.33 -19.95 -0.64
N PHE A 315 -8.01 -19.77 -0.70
CA PHE A 315 -7.27 -18.86 0.16
C PHE A 315 -7.79 -17.43 0.02
N ILE A 316 -7.88 -16.92 -1.21
CA ILE A 316 -8.41 -15.58 -1.48
C ILE A 316 -9.81 -15.41 -0.89
N LYS A 317 -10.76 -16.27 -1.27
CA LYS A 317 -12.16 -16.16 -0.80
C LYS A 317 -12.31 -16.32 0.71
N THR A 318 -11.43 -17.11 1.35
CA THR A 318 -11.42 -17.27 2.80
C THR A 318 -10.95 -16.00 3.52
N ASN A 319 -10.08 -15.21 2.90
CA ASN A 319 -9.49 -14.01 3.53
C ASN A 319 -10.24 -12.71 3.19
N VAL A 320 -10.97 -12.66 2.07
CA VAL A 320 -11.73 -11.46 1.66
C VAL A 320 -13.22 -11.51 1.99
N ASN A 321 -13.73 -12.61 2.55
CA ASN A 321 -15.14 -12.67 2.99
C ASN A 321 -15.40 -11.81 4.24
N THR A 322 -16.67 -11.49 4.47
CA THR A 322 -17.13 -10.58 5.52
C THR A 322 -16.68 -11.00 6.92
N ILE A 323 -16.67 -12.31 7.23
CA ILE A 323 -16.33 -12.80 8.57
C ILE A 323 -14.83 -12.63 8.84
N ALA A 324 -13.98 -13.04 7.90
CA ALA A 324 -12.53 -12.92 8.04
C ALA A 324 -12.11 -11.44 8.11
N GLN A 325 -12.65 -10.62 7.22
CA GLN A 325 -12.41 -9.17 7.18
C GLN A 325 -12.90 -8.44 8.43
N ARG A 326 -14.05 -8.84 9.00
CA ARG A 326 -14.54 -8.27 10.27
C ARG A 326 -13.61 -8.62 11.44
N LYS A 327 -13.12 -9.86 11.51
CA LYS A 327 -12.16 -10.26 12.55
C LYS A 327 -10.85 -9.48 12.41
N PHE A 328 -10.33 -9.39 11.19
CA PHE A 328 -9.15 -8.59 10.87
C PHE A 328 -9.28 -7.15 11.36
N GLN A 329 -10.36 -6.46 11.00
CA GLN A 329 -10.56 -5.05 11.36
C GLN A 329 -10.76 -4.84 12.87
N LEU A 330 -11.20 -5.85 13.61
CA LEU A 330 -11.29 -5.78 15.07
C LEU A 330 -9.94 -6.01 15.76
N SER A 331 -9.05 -6.80 15.15
CA SER A 331 -7.70 -7.07 15.67
C SER A 331 -6.64 -6.08 15.20
N ASN A 332 -6.97 -5.21 14.23
CA ASN A 332 -6.02 -4.30 13.62
C ASN A 332 -6.55 -2.86 13.60
N THR A 333 -5.82 -1.94 14.23
CA THR A 333 -6.21 -0.52 14.35
C THR A 333 -5.66 0.36 13.22
N GLY A 334 -4.82 -0.18 12.33
CA GLY A 334 -4.13 0.56 11.27
C GLY A 334 -4.64 0.28 9.84
N PHE A 335 -5.56 -0.66 9.68
CA PHE A 335 -6.07 -1.05 8.37
C PHE A 335 -7.59 -1.21 8.41
N LEU A 336 -8.21 -0.94 7.26
CA LEU A 336 -9.63 -1.17 7.03
C LEU A 336 -9.83 -2.41 6.16
N ALA A 337 -10.99 -3.05 6.35
CA ALA A 337 -11.45 -4.10 5.47
C ALA A 337 -11.73 -3.54 4.07
N ALA A 338 -11.29 -4.25 3.03
CA ALA A 338 -11.65 -3.91 1.66
C ALA A 338 -13.11 -4.31 1.33
N ASN A 339 -13.66 -5.29 2.06
CA ASN A 339 -15.01 -5.78 1.86
C ASN A 339 -16.06 -4.78 2.39
N GLN A 340 -16.91 -4.26 1.49
CA GLN A 340 -17.92 -3.25 1.80
C GLN A 340 -18.99 -3.70 2.80
N ASN A 341 -19.18 -5.01 2.96
CA ASN A 341 -20.15 -5.56 3.89
C ASN A 341 -19.64 -5.57 5.34
N VAL A 342 -18.36 -5.22 5.56
CA VAL A 342 -17.81 -5.02 6.89
C VAL A 342 -18.03 -3.58 7.31
N SER A 343 -18.93 -3.37 8.27
CA SER A 343 -19.10 -2.05 8.87
C SER A 343 -17.85 -1.65 9.64
N ILE A 344 -17.48 -0.38 9.57
CA ILE A 344 -16.50 0.20 10.48
C ILE A 344 -17.20 0.34 11.85
N PRO A 345 -16.70 -0.29 12.93
CA PRO A 345 -17.32 -0.23 14.25
C PRO A 345 -17.59 1.24 14.65
N PRO A 346 -18.85 1.69 14.79
CA PRO A 346 -19.13 3.12 14.60
C PRO A 346 -18.68 4.08 15.70
N LYS A 347 -18.22 3.65 16.88
CA LYS A 347 -18.08 4.58 18.03
C LYS A 347 -17.04 4.25 19.11
N SER A 348 -16.39 3.09 19.09
CA SER A 348 -15.58 2.65 20.25
C SER A 348 -14.12 3.11 20.23
N SER A 349 -13.65 3.77 19.17
CA SER A 349 -12.25 4.22 19.05
C SER A 349 -12.16 5.47 18.17
N LYS A 350 -11.45 6.50 18.65
CA LYS A 350 -11.19 7.74 17.89
C LYS A 350 -10.43 7.45 16.60
N GLU A 351 -9.62 6.40 16.62
CA GLU A 351 -8.84 5.89 15.50
C GLU A 351 -9.71 5.39 14.34
N LEU A 352 -10.70 4.55 14.64
CA LEU A 352 -11.62 4.03 13.62
C LEU A 352 -12.48 5.15 13.01
N ASN A 353 -12.81 6.17 13.80
CA ASN A 353 -13.49 7.36 13.28
C ASN A 353 -12.59 8.14 12.31
N ALA A 354 -11.32 8.35 12.66
CA ALA A 354 -10.35 9.01 11.78
C ALA A 354 -10.18 8.26 10.45
N LEU A 355 -10.04 6.93 10.52
CA LEU A 355 -9.98 6.05 9.36
C LEU A 355 -11.25 6.11 8.50
N ASN A 356 -12.42 6.07 9.13
CA ASN A 356 -13.69 6.19 8.43
C ASN A 356 -13.84 7.54 7.73
N THR A 357 -13.51 8.65 8.40
CA THR A 357 -13.57 9.98 7.78
C THR A 357 -12.57 10.09 6.63
N ALA A 358 -11.34 9.60 6.78
CA ALA A 358 -10.35 9.61 5.71
C ALA A 358 -10.81 8.80 4.48
N LEU A 359 -11.33 7.58 4.67
CA LEU A 359 -11.72 6.72 3.55
C LEU A 359 -13.10 7.08 2.98
N ASN A 360 -14.14 7.07 3.83
CA ASN A 360 -15.54 7.11 3.42
C ASN A 360 -16.10 8.52 3.26
N GLU A 361 -15.41 9.56 3.75
CA GLU A 361 -15.80 10.94 3.55
C GLU A 361 -14.83 11.70 2.66
N GLN A 362 -13.52 11.66 2.95
CA GLN A 362 -12.51 12.46 2.26
C GLN A 362 -12.08 11.84 0.94
N ASN A 363 -11.51 10.63 0.94
CA ASN A 363 -11.11 9.98 -0.32
C ASN A 363 -12.32 9.69 -1.22
N LYS A 364 -13.43 9.18 -0.66
CA LYS A 364 -14.65 8.87 -1.41
C LYS A 364 -15.25 10.08 -2.13
N PHE A 365 -15.09 11.28 -1.59
CA PHE A 365 -15.55 12.53 -2.22
C PHE A 365 -14.93 12.71 -3.61
N TYR A 366 -13.69 12.25 -3.81
CA TYR A 366 -12.95 12.32 -5.06
C TYR A 366 -12.90 10.99 -5.83
N SER A 367 -13.86 10.08 -5.58
CA SER A 367 -13.85 8.72 -6.15
C SER A 367 -13.88 8.66 -7.68
N LYS A 368 -14.41 9.68 -8.35
CA LYS A 368 -14.46 9.75 -9.82
C LYS A 368 -13.20 10.37 -10.42
N GLU A 369 -12.47 11.13 -9.62
CA GLU A 369 -11.29 11.90 -10.01
C GLU A 369 -10.00 11.08 -9.88
N TRP A 370 -9.94 10.11 -8.95
CA TRP A 370 -8.73 9.29 -8.74
C TRP A 370 -8.15 8.64 -10.00
N PRO A 371 -8.94 8.10 -10.96
CA PRO A 371 -8.39 7.57 -12.21
C PRO A 371 -7.64 8.63 -13.04
N GLY A 372 -8.13 9.87 -13.06
CA GLY A 372 -7.47 10.99 -13.71
C GLY A 372 -6.21 11.43 -12.96
N ILE A 373 -6.26 11.50 -11.63
CA ILE A 373 -5.09 11.78 -10.78
C ILE A 373 -3.98 10.75 -11.00
N TYR A 374 -4.33 9.46 -11.04
CA TYR A 374 -3.36 8.41 -11.31
C TYR A 374 -2.74 8.57 -12.70
N SER A 375 -3.56 8.88 -13.70
CA SER A 375 -3.08 9.14 -15.06
C SER A 375 -2.12 10.33 -15.14
N TRP A 376 -2.40 11.40 -14.40
CA TRP A 376 -1.52 12.57 -14.26
C TRP A 376 -0.19 12.22 -13.61
N PHE A 377 -0.23 11.47 -12.50
CA PHE A 377 0.98 11.05 -11.79
C PHE A 377 1.87 10.16 -12.67
N VAL A 378 1.27 9.21 -13.39
CA VAL A 378 2.00 8.31 -14.30
C VAL A 378 2.60 9.09 -15.48
N ALA A 379 1.88 10.05 -16.04
CA ALA A 379 2.33 10.73 -17.25
C ALA A 379 3.46 11.74 -17.00
N LEU A 380 3.47 12.45 -15.87
CA LEU A 380 4.62 13.28 -15.48
C LEU A 380 5.82 12.46 -15.01
N GLY A 381 5.56 11.29 -14.43
CA GLY A 381 6.58 10.45 -13.83
C GLY A 381 7.00 10.91 -12.45
N SER A 382 7.30 9.96 -11.57
CA SER A 382 7.62 10.22 -10.17
C SER A 382 8.84 11.14 -9.99
N LYS A 383 9.87 10.97 -10.82
CA LYS A 383 11.11 11.75 -10.73
C LYS A 383 10.88 13.24 -10.99
N GLN A 384 10.15 13.58 -12.06
CA GLN A 384 9.85 14.96 -12.43
C GLN A 384 8.98 15.63 -11.36
N LEU A 385 7.95 14.92 -10.88
CA LEU A 385 7.10 15.43 -9.81
C LEU A 385 7.90 15.68 -8.53
N ILE A 386 8.78 14.75 -8.14
CA ILE A 386 9.61 14.90 -6.93
C ILE A 386 10.53 16.12 -7.06
N SER A 387 11.24 16.28 -8.18
CA SER A 387 12.13 17.43 -8.38
C SER A 387 11.35 18.75 -8.38
N THR A 388 10.24 18.82 -9.11
CA THR A 388 9.43 20.05 -9.19
C THR A 388 8.87 20.48 -7.83
N PHE A 389 8.39 19.54 -7.02
CA PHE A 389 7.88 19.88 -5.68
C PHE A 389 9.02 20.26 -4.74
N SER A 390 10.14 19.54 -4.75
CA SER A 390 11.31 19.90 -3.93
C SER A 390 11.77 21.32 -4.27
N GLU A 391 11.99 21.61 -5.56
CA GLU A 391 12.46 22.92 -6.00
C GLU A 391 11.45 24.05 -5.71
N LEU A 392 10.14 23.78 -5.74
CA LEU A 392 9.12 24.75 -5.31
C LEU A 392 9.19 25.02 -3.81
N LEU A 393 9.33 23.97 -2.99
CA LEU A 393 9.39 24.08 -1.53
C LEU A 393 10.68 24.79 -1.10
N ASP A 394 11.81 24.46 -1.73
CA ASP A 394 13.11 25.08 -1.47
C ASP A 394 13.23 26.50 -2.06
N GLY A 395 12.39 26.82 -3.05
CA GLY A 395 12.31 28.15 -3.66
C GLY A 395 13.19 28.39 -4.86
N TYR A 396 13.71 27.33 -5.43
CA TYR A 396 14.36 27.35 -6.73
C TYR A 396 13.36 27.55 -7.87
N LEU A 397 12.13 27.04 -7.74
CA LEU A 397 11.05 27.29 -8.68
C LEU A 397 10.04 28.28 -8.11
N SER A 398 9.59 29.20 -8.97
CA SER A 398 8.38 29.99 -8.73
C SER A 398 7.12 29.12 -8.86
N VAL A 399 6.01 29.61 -8.30
CA VAL A 399 4.69 28.98 -8.47
C VAL A 399 4.33 28.81 -9.95
N ASN A 400 4.63 29.80 -10.79
CA ASN A 400 4.29 29.76 -12.21
C ASN A 400 5.13 28.73 -12.99
N GLU A 401 6.42 28.58 -12.65
CA GLU A 401 7.27 27.56 -13.27
C GLU A 401 6.83 26.15 -12.85
N ALA A 402 6.59 25.94 -11.56
CA ALA A 402 6.06 24.68 -11.05
C ALA A 402 4.70 24.34 -11.68
N PHE A 403 3.81 25.33 -11.79
CA PHE A 403 2.51 25.20 -12.46
C PHE A 403 2.69 24.69 -13.89
N LYS A 404 3.50 25.39 -14.70
CA LYS A 404 3.77 24.97 -16.07
C LYS A 404 4.26 23.54 -16.13
N ILE A 405 5.23 23.15 -15.31
CA ILE A 405 5.77 21.78 -15.34
C ILE A 405 4.69 20.73 -15.02
N ILE A 406 3.78 21.00 -14.09
CA ILE A 406 2.75 20.01 -13.70
C ILE A 406 1.49 20.04 -14.57
N THR A 407 1.34 21.04 -15.45
CA THR A 407 0.18 21.20 -16.35
C THR A 407 0.54 21.17 -17.85
N SER A 408 1.82 21.16 -18.20
CA SER A 408 2.33 21.03 -19.57
C SER A 408 3.31 19.84 -19.63
N THR A 409 3.32 19.11 -20.74
CA THR A 409 4.37 18.13 -21.00
C THR A 409 5.67 18.88 -21.25
N THR A 410 6.78 18.37 -20.73
CA THR A 410 8.09 18.68 -21.28
C THR A 410 8.07 18.32 -22.76
N ASP A 411 8.24 19.32 -23.63
CA ASP A 411 8.50 19.12 -25.05
C ASP A 411 9.72 18.22 -25.29
#